data_AF-A0A4P5QUB2-F1
#
_entry.id   AF-A0A4P5QUB2-F1
#
_cell.length_a   1.000
_cell.length_b   1.000
_cell.length_c   1.000
_cell.angle_alpha   90.00
_cell.angle_beta   90.00
_cell.angle_gamma   90.00
#
_symmetry.space_group_name_H-M   'P 1'
#
loop_
_entity.id
_entity.type
_entity.pdbx_description
1 polymer ?
#
loop_
_entity_poly.entity_id
_entity_poly.type
_entity_poly.pdbx_seq_one_letter_code
_entity_poly.pdbx_strand_id
1 'polypeptide(L)'
;MEHLTSPFWQRQPLLPLEIQRFIRKRFEKAIHNPQERQHLVWPLILGSPGVRKNFMQGIPEEELFVQAAKMLAAVEVKEPSVSWHYHQELFPDTASMQEAGWGAHDSWRSWAPMVSLRIGWQLSSLTGINPGLDYDFRCGISLFNNGLFFECHDALEPLWLSAKGEEKLNLQSLILLAAGFHHIQHQNAAGAQAVWKDALGRLKGQDRLTLSTGNLEIHESLKALDYIALELDPGDASDWGKVWKQPRPRWNLT
;
A
#
# COMPACT_ATOMS: atom_id res chain seq x y z
N MET A 1 12.95 -21.84 -18.01
CA MET A 1 11.90 -21.24 -17.17
C MET A 1 12.19 -19.76 -17.16
N GLU A 2 11.59 -19.00 -18.09
CA GLU A 2 11.77 -17.55 -18.13
C GLU A 2 11.27 -16.99 -16.81
N HIS A 3 12.16 -16.36 -16.04
CA HIS A 3 11.73 -15.59 -14.90
C HIS A 3 10.80 -14.51 -15.43
N LEU A 4 9.49 -14.64 -15.19
CA LEU A 4 8.56 -13.53 -15.30
C LEU A 4 9.06 -12.47 -14.32
N THR A 5 9.95 -11.59 -14.79
CA THR A 5 10.30 -10.37 -14.09
C THR A 5 9.04 -9.52 -14.12
N SER A 6 8.16 -9.71 -13.12
CA SER A 6 7.01 -8.84 -12.94
C SER A 6 7.56 -7.40 -12.90
N PRO A 7 7.17 -6.53 -13.85
CA PRO A 7 7.61 -5.16 -13.84
C PRO A 7 7.09 -4.55 -12.54
N PHE A 8 8.00 -4.00 -11.72
CA PHE A 8 7.63 -3.31 -10.48
C PHE A 8 6.83 -2.06 -10.78
N TRP A 9 7.25 -1.37 -11.84
CA TRP A 9 6.52 -0.30 -12.45
C TRP A 9 5.39 -0.86 -13.30
N GLN A 10 4.25 -1.10 -12.66
CA GLN A 10 2.96 -1.30 -13.34
C GLN A 10 2.07 -0.10 -13.08
N ARG A 11 1.39 0.34 -14.14
CA ARG A 11 0.31 1.33 -14.00
C ARG A 11 -0.69 0.77 -12.99
N GLN A 12 -0.94 1.53 -11.93
CA GLN A 12 -1.93 1.13 -10.94
C GLN A 12 -3.34 1.26 -11.55
N PRO A 13 -4.25 0.32 -11.26
CA PRO A 13 -5.62 0.39 -11.74
C PRO A 13 -6.28 1.66 -11.19
N LEU A 14 -6.95 2.42 -12.06
CA LEU A 14 -7.80 3.51 -11.61
C LEU A 14 -9.10 2.92 -11.06
N LEU A 15 -9.15 2.71 -9.75
CA LEU A 15 -10.35 2.23 -9.07
C LEU A 15 -11.37 3.36 -8.93
N PRO A 16 -12.69 3.08 -8.98
CA PRO A 16 -13.70 4.07 -8.65
C PRO A 16 -13.51 4.62 -7.23
N LEU A 17 -13.95 5.87 -7.00
CA LEU A 17 -13.74 6.57 -5.73
C LEU A 17 -14.31 5.80 -4.53
N GLU A 18 -15.46 5.15 -4.70
CA GLU A 18 -16.09 4.32 -3.68
C GLU A 18 -15.23 3.10 -3.31
N ILE A 19 -14.53 2.50 -4.27
CA ILE A 19 -13.63 1.38 -4.04
C ILE A 19 -12.34 1.86 -3.38
N GLN A 20 -11.82 3.01 -3.79
CA GLN A 20 -10.67 3.63 -3.12
C GLN A 20 -10.99 3.92 -1.65
N ARG A 21 -12.16 4.49 -1.36
CA ARG A 21 -12.64 4.75 0.01
C ARG A 21 -12.84 3.46 0.81
N PHE A 22 -13.39 2.42 0.19
CA PHE A 22 -13.55 1.10 0.80
C PHE A 22 -12.22 0.54 1.30
N ILE A 23 -11.19 0.57 0.45
CA ILE A 23 -9.84 0.09 0.77
C ILE A 23 -9.20 0.99 1.83
N ARG A 24 -9.22 2.31 1.60
CA ARG A 24 -8.55 3.30 2.46
C ARG A 24 -9.07 3.26 3.90
N LYS A 25 -10.39 3.22 4.10
CA LYS A 25 -10.99 3.20 5.45
C LYS A 25 -10.49 2.03 6.31
N ARG A 26 -10.21 0.89 5.69
CA ARG A 26 -9.67 -0.31 6.37
C ARG A 26 -8.16 -0.21 6.56
N PHE A 27 -7.47 0.34 5.56
CA PHE A 27 -6.02 0.55 5.62
C PHE A 27 -5.62 1.53 6.72
N GLU A 28 -6.36 2.64 6.90
CA GLU A 28 -6.13 3.64 7.96
C GLU A 28 -6.18 3.02 9.38
N LYS A 29 -7.01 1.99 9.57
CA LYS A 29 -7.04 1.21 10.82
C LYS A 29 -5.81 0.30 10.94
N ALA A 30 -5.47 -0.39 9.86
CA ALA A 30 -4.44 -1.43 9.81
C ALA A 30 -3.00 -0.93 9.89
N ILE A 31 -2.73 0.30 9.44
CA ILE A 31 -1.37 0.80 9.26
C ILE A 31 -0.64 1.03 10.59
N HIS A 32 -1.34 1.57 11.59
CA HIS A 32 -0.78 1.97 12.88
C HIS A 32 -0.86 0.87 13.96
N ASN A 33 -1.67 -0.17 13.76
CA ASN A 33 -1.84 -1.23 14.74
C ASN A 33 -1.81 -2.62 14.07
N PRO A 34 -0.83 -3.49 14.40
CA PRO A 34 -0.76 -4.84 13.86
C PRO A 34 -2.04 -5.66 13.99
N GLN A 35 -2.78 -5.55 15.10
CA GLN A 35 -4.01 -6.32 15.32
C GLN A 35 -5.18 -5.83 14.45
N GLU A 36 -5.21 -4.54 14.11
CA GLU A 36 -6.25 -3.95 13.24
C GLU A 36 -6.10 -4.39 11.77
N ARG A 37 -4.96 -5.00 11.40
CA ARG A 37 -4.75 -5.59 10.07
C ARG A 37 -5.71 -6.74 9.77
N GLN A 38 -6.37 -7.30 10.78
CA GLN A 38 -7.48 -8.25 10.59
C GLN A 38 -8.57 -7.70 9.65
N HIS A 39 -8.75 -6.37 9.59
CA HIS A 39 -9.72 -5.72 8.71
C HIS A 39 -9.36 -5.79 7.22
N LEU A 40 -8.11 -6.13 6.90
CA LEU A 40 -7.64 -6.39 5.54
C LEU A 40 -7.86 -7.86 5.14
N VAL A 41 -7.85 -8.79 6.10
CA VAL A 41 -7.92 -10.23 5.82
C VAL A 41 -9.23 -10.63 5.16
N TRP A 42 -10.35 -10.10 5.64
CA TRP A 42 -11.68 -10.44 5.16
C TRP A 42 -11.95 -10.08 3.69
N PRO A 43 -11.79 -8.82 3.25
CA PRO A 43 -11.95 -8.47 1.84
C PRO A 43 -10.89 -9.11 0.93
N LEU A 44 -9.69 -9.40 1.45
CA LEU A 44 -8.66 -10.17 0.74
C LEU A 44 -9.19 -11.57 0.37
N ILE A 45 -9.78 -12.30 1.32
CA ILE A 45 -10.30 -13.65 1.10
C ILE A 45 -11.54 -13.63 0.22
N LEU A 46 -12.53 -12.80 0.56
CA LEU A 46 -13.79 -12.71 -0.17
C LEU A 46 -13.61 -12.24 -1.62
N GLY A 47 -12.58 -11.45 -1.89
CA GLY A 47 -12.23 -11.02 -3.23
C GLY A 47 -11.29 -11.96 -3.98
N SER A 48 -10.73 -12.97 -3.33
CA SER A 48 -9.78 -13.91 -3.94
C SER A 48 -10.40 -14.61 -5.16
N PRO A 49 -9.73 -14.60 -6.33
CA PRO A 49 -10.23 -15.32 -7.50
C PRO A 49 -10.47 -16.81 -7.25
N GLY A 50 -9.63 -17.45 -6.43
CA GLY A 50 -9.77 -18.86 -6.07
C GLY A 50 -11.03 -19.12 -5.25
N VAL A 51 -11.25 -18.32 -4.20
CA VAL A 51 -12.46 -18.41 -3.35
C VAL A 51 -13.71 -18.17 -4.19
N ARG A 52 -13.73 -17.10 -4.99
CA ARG A 52 -14.88 -16.77 -5.84
C ARG A 52 -15.18 -17.83 -6.90
N LYS A 53 -14.15 -18.52 -7.42
CA LYS A 53 -14.32 -19.61 -8.38
C LYS A 53 -14.87 -20.88 -7.71
N ASN A 54 -14.39 -21.20 -6.53
CA ASN A 54 -14.76 -22.42 -5.82
C ASN A 54 -16.10 -22.31 -5.09
N PHE A 55 -16.50 -21.10 -4.69
CA PHE A 55 -17.70 -20.80 -3.92
C PHE A 55 -18.57 -19.75 -4.62
N MET A 56 -19.07 -20.10 -5.82
CA MET A 56 -19.79 -19.16 -6.69
C MET A 56 -21.10 -18.61 -6.07
N GLN A 57 -21.72 -19.36 -5.16
CA GLN A 57 -22.95 -18.99 -4.43
C GLN A 57 -22.67 -18.50 -3.00
N GLY A 58 -21.41 -18.18 -2.68
CA GLY A 58 -20.96 -17.80 -1.34
C GLY A 58 -20.19 -18.91 -0.65
N ILE A 59 -19.17 -18.53 0.11
CA ILE A 59 -18.35 -19.42 0.94
C ILE A 59 -19.08 -19.70 2.27
N PRO A 60 -19.31 -20.98 2.64
CA PRO A 60 -19.85 -21.31 3.95
C PRO A 60 -18.99 -20.73 5.08
N GLU A 61 -19.62 -20.35 6.18
CA GLU A 61 -18.93 -19.64 7.27
C GLU A 61 -17.75 -20.42 7.86
N GLU A 62 -17.92 -21.73 8.08
CA GLU A 62 -16.84 -22.59 8.58
C GLU A 62 -15.62 -22.58 7.65
N GLU A 63 -15.87 -22.63 6.33
CA GLU A 63 -14.83 -22.61 5.31
C GLU A 63 -14.17 -21.22 5.22
N LEU A 64 -14.94 -20.14 5.37
CA LEU A 64 -14.40 -18.78 5.43
C LEU A 64 -13.40 -18.63 6.59
N PHE A 65 -13.72 -19.20 7.76
CA PHE A 65 -12.82 -19.17 8.92
C PHE A 65 -11.56 -20.00 8.69
N VAL A 66 -11.66 -21.16 8.03
CA VAL A 66 -10.51 -21.98 7.64
C VAL A 66 -9.57 -21.19 6.72
N GLN A 67 -10.11 -20.52 5.70
CA GLN A 67 -9.33 -19.69 4.78
C GLN A 67 -8.66 -18.51 5.50
N ALA A 68 -9.31 -17.95 6.52
CA ALA A 68 -8.80 -16.80 7.28
C ALA A 68 -7.76 -17.16 8.34
N ALA A 69 -7.81 -18.36 8.91
CA ALA A 69 -7.06 -18.73 10.10
C ALA A 69 -5.55 -18.42 10.01
N LYS A 70 -4.90 -18.81 8.90
CA LYS A 70 -3.46 -18.57 8.73
C LYS A 70 -3.12 -17.08 8.60
N MET A 71 -3.95 -16.31 7.90
CA MET A 71 -3.73 -14.88 7.70
C MET A 71 -3.99 -14.09 8.99
N LEU A 72 -5.03 -14.44 9.73
CA LEU A 72 -5.33 -13.86 11.04
C LEU A 72 -4.23 -14.17 12.07
N ALA A 73 -3.74 -15.41 12.10
CA ALA A 73 -2.64 -15.79 12.98
C ALA A 73 -1.36 -14.97 12.69
N ALA A 74 -1.10 -14.65 11.43
CA ALA A 74 0.05 -13.82 11.03
C ALA A 74 -0.05 -12.35 11.50
N VAL A 75 -1.25 -11.89 11.88
CA VAL A 75 -1.50 -10.58 12.49
C VAL A 75 -1.91 -10.71 13.96
N GLU A 76 -1.52 -11.81 14.61
CA GLU A 76 -1.72 -12.10 16.03
C GLU A 76 -3.20 -12.24 16.48
N VAL A 77 -4.11 -12.49 15.52
CA VAL A 77 -5.52 -12.75 15.79
C VAL A 77 -5.80 -14.24 15.75
N LYS A 78 -6.22 -14.80 16.89
CA LYS A 78 -6.33 -16.25 17.09
C LYS A 78 -7.71 -16.84 16.79
N GLU A 79 -8.77 -16.04 16.95
CA GLU A 79 -10.16 -16.51 16.89
C GLU A 79 -10.87 -15.92 15.65
N PRO A 80 -10.95 -16.65 14.52
CA PRO A 80 -11.57 -16.14 13.30
C PRO A 80 -13.02 -15.72 13.47
N SER A 81 -13.80 -16.47 14.24
CA SER A 81 -15.21 -16.14 14.48
C SER A 81 -15.36 -14.81 15.22
N VAL A 82 -14.62 -14.59 16.30
CA VAL A 82 -14.64 -13.33 17.06
C VAL A 82 -14.20 -12.16 16.18
N SER A 83 -13.12 -12.35 15.41
CA SER A 83 -12.62 -11.34 14.47
C SER A 83 -13.63 -11.02 13.36
N TRP A 84 -14.35 -12.02 12.87
CA TRP A 84 -15.38 -11.86 11.84
C TRP A 84 -16.53 -10.99 12.33
N HIS A 85 -17.10 -11.33 13.49
CA HIS A 85 -18.19 -10.55 14.08
C HIS A 85 -17.77 -9.11 14.37
N TYR A 86 -16.60 -8.93 15.00
CA TYR A 86 -16.02 -7.61 15.25
C TYR A 86 -15.85 -6.79 13.96
N HIS A 87 -15.37 -7.43 12.89
CA HIS A 87 -15.20 -6.77 11.61
C HIS A 87 -16.53 -6.39 10.95
N GLN A 88 -17.54 -7.27 10.99
CA GLN A 88 -18.86 -6.98 10.41
C GLN A 88 -19.56 -5.81 11.10
N GLU A 89 -19.43 -5.66 12.42
CA GLU A 89 -19.98 -4.52 13.15
C GLU A 89 -19.36 -3.19 12.68
N LEU A 90 -18.04 -3.17 12.47
CA LEU A 90 -17.31 -1.96 12.11
C LEU A 90 -17.37 -1.65 10.59
N PHE A 91 -17.50 -2.71 9.79
CA PHE A 91 -17.44 -2.69 8.34
C PHE A 91 -18.54 -3.58 7.73
N PRO A 92 -19.81 -3.16 7.82
CA PRO A 92 -20.95 -3.93 7.30
C PRO A 92 -20.91 -4.08 5.77
N ASP A 93 -20.20 -3.19 5.08
CA ASP A 93 -19.96 -3.23 3.63
C ASP A 93 -18.91 -4.27 3.21
N THR A 94 -18.45 -5.14 4.11
CA THR A 94 -17.45 -6.17 3.79
C THR A 94 -18.06 -7.33 3.02
N ALA A 95 -19.20 -7.86 3.44
CA ALA A 95 -19.79 -9.04 2.84
C ALA A 95 -21.31 -8.95 2.73
N SER A 96 -21.86 -9.61 1.71
CA SER A 96 -23.29 -9.89 1.61
C SER A 96 -23.52 -11.38 1.77
N MET A 97 -24.61 -11.76 2.44
CA MET A 97 -25.08 -13.15 2.43
C MET A 97 -25.60 -13.50 1.04
N GLN A 98 -25.20 -14.67 0.54
CA GLN A 98 -25.64 -15.26 -0.71
C GLN A 98 -26.38 -16.57 -0.43
N GLU A 99 -26.72 -17.34 -1.46
CA GLU A 99 -27.50 -18.56 -1.34
C GLU A 99 -26.84 -19.63 -0.45
N ALA A 100 -25.53 -19.82 -0.59
CA ALA A 100 -24.78 -20.88 0.10
C ALA A 100 -23.83 -20.36 1.20
N GLY A 101 -23.66 -19.04 1.34
CA GLY A 101 -22.80 -18.45 2.35
C GLY A 101 -22.40 -17.01 2.05
N TRP A 102 -21.27 -16.58 2.60
CA TRP A 102 -20.79 -15.21 2.49
C TRP A 102 -20.10 -14.94 1.15
N GLY A 103 -20.22 -13.74 0.62
CA GLY A 103 -19.37 -13.30 -0.49
C GLY A 103 -19.08 -11.80 -0.41
N ALA A 104 -18.23 -11.32 -1.31
CA ALA A 104 -17.94 -9.89 -1.43
C ALA A 104 -19.25 -9.08 -1.49
N HIS A 105 -19.32 -8.02 -0.69
CA HIS A 105 -20.51 -7.17 -0.61
C HIS A 105 -20.84 -6.57 -1.98
N ASP A 106 -22.13 -6.37 -2.24
CA ASP A 106 -22.62 -5.95 -3.56
C ASP A 106 -22.01 -4.62 -4.04
N SER A 107 -21.65 -3.73 -3.12
CA SER A 107 -21.01 -2.44 -3.43
C SER A 107 -19.60 -2.56 -4.05
N TRP A 108 -18.90 -3.68 -3.86
CA TRP A 108 -17.53 -3.85 -4.36
C TRP A 108 -17.30 -5.20 -5.07
N ARG A 109 -18.30 -6.08 -5.13
CA ARG A 109 -18.21 -7.42 -5.74
C ARG A 109 -17.64 -7.41 -7.16
N SER A 110 -18.02 -6.44 -7.98
CA SER A 110 -17.52 -6.30 -9.36
C SER A 110 -16.01 -5.99 -9.43
N TRP A 111 -15.46 -5.43 -8.36
CA TRP A 111 -14.04 -5.07 -8.22
C TRP A 111 -13.27 -6.06 -7.33
N ALA A 112 -13.89 -7.15 -6.92
CA ALA A 112 -13.39 -8.01 -5.86
C ALA A 112 -11.97 -8.57 -6.09
N PRO A 113 -11.58 -9.02 -7.31
CA PRO A 113 -10.20 -9.42 -7.57
C PRO A 113 -9.18 -8.29 -7.40
N MET A 114 -9.53 -7.06 -7.79
CA MET A 114 -8.63 -5.90 -7.69
C MET A 114 -8.50 -5.42 -6.25
N VAL A 115 -9.61 -5.44 -5.49
CA VAL A 115 -9.62 -5.19 -4.06
C VAL A 115 -8.74 -6.22 -3.34
N SER A 116 -8.95 -7.50 -3.61
CA SER A 116 -8.16 -8.59 -3.03
C SER A 116 -6.68 -8.44 -3.32
N LEU A 117 -6.32 -8.16 -4.58
CA LEU A 117 -4.93 -7.94 -4.98
C LEU A 117 -4.30 -6.76 -4.23
N ARG A 118 -4.97 -5.60 -4.21
CA ARG A 118 -4.43 -4.39 -3.54
C ARG A 118 -4.27 -4.61 -2.04
N ILE A 119 -5.27 -5.18 -1.39
CA ILE A 119 -5.25 -5.45 0.04
C ILE A 119 -4.21 -6.52 0.40
N GLY A 120 -4.03 -7.52 -0.45
CA GLY A 120 -2.98 -8.53 -0.27
C GLY A 120 -1.58 -7.91 -0.23
N TRP A 121 -1.30 -6.95 -1.12
CA TRP A 121 -0.04 -6.20 -1.10
C TRP A 121 0.10 -5.32 0.14
N GLN A 122 -0.96 -4.62 0.56
CA GLN A 122 -0.96 -3.81 1.79
C GLN A 122 -0.65 -4.69 3.01
N LEU A 123 -1.37 -5.81 3.17
CA LEU A 123 -1.19 -6.73 4.27
C LEU A 123 0.21 -7.34 4.27
N SER A 124 0.69 -7.81 3.12
CA SER A 124 2.04 -8.37 2.98
C SER A 124 3.14 -7.35 3.29
N SER A 125 2.93 -6.08 2.96
CA SER A 125 3.93 -5.02 3.20
C SER A 125 4.04 -4.65 4.67
N LEU A 126 2.98 -4.87 5.46
CA LEU A 126 2.95 -4.52 6.88
C LEU A 126 3.26 -5.71 7.79
N THR A 127 2.94 -6.93 7.37
CA THR A 127 3.09 -8.14 8.18
C THR A 127 4.56 -8.40 8.56
N GLY A 128 4.82 -8.77 9.81
CA GLY A 128 6.16 -9.06 10.32
C GLY A 128 6.99 -7.83 10.74
N ILE A 129 6.46 -6.62 10.62
CA ILE A 129 7.09 -5.42 11.20
C ILE A 129 6.85 -5.42 12.72
N ASN A 130 7.94 -5.40 13.49
CA ASN A 130 7.89 -5.39 14.95
C ASN A 130 7.31 -4.08 15.49
N PRO A 131 6.33 -4.13 16.42
CA PRO A 131 5.78 -2.94 17.07
C PRO A 131 6.78 -2.35 18.07
N GLY A 132 7.55 -1.35 17.63
CA GLY A 132 8.50 -0.57 18.42
C GLY A 132 8.29 0.95 18.27
N LEU A 133 9.17 1.76 18.85
CA LEU A 133 9.09 3.23 18.77
C LEU A 133 9.19 3.77 17.34
N ASP A 134 9.85 3.04 16.44
CA ASP A 134 10.02 3.37 15.03
C ASP A 134 8.99 2.66 14.12
N TYR A 135 7.94 2.06 14.69
CA TYR A 135 7.01 1.19 13.96
C TYR A 135 6.36 1.88 12.75
N ASP A 136 5.75 3.05 12.94
CA ASP A 136 5.09 3.77 11.83
C ASP A 136 6.07 4.16 10.72
N PHE A 137 7.30 4.51 11.11
CA PHE A 137 8.35 4.83 10.16
C PHE A 137 8.78 3.60 9.35
N ARG A 138 8.95 2.44 10.02
CA ARG A 138 9.22 1.16 9.36
C ARG A 138 8.07 0.73 8.44
N CYS A 139 6.81 0.96 8.83
CA CYS A 139 5.65 0.75 7.98
C CYS A 139 5.74 1.60 6.71
N GLY A 140 6.01 2.90 6.84
CA GLY A 140 6.21 3.80 5.70
C GLY A 140 7.31 3.31 4.73
N ILE A 141 8.47 2.94 5.27
CA ILE A 141 9.59 2.40 4.48
C ILE A 141 9.21 1.10 3.76
N SER A 142 8.54 0.18 4.46
CA SER A 142 8.11 -1.08 3.86
C SER A 142 7.09 -0.87 2.74
N LEU A 143 6.12 0.02 2.94
CA LEU A 143 5.14 0.41 1.93
C LEU A 143 5.83 1.02 0.70
N PHE A 144 6.78 1.95 0.91
CA PHE A 144 7.58 2.54 -0.18
C PHE A 144 8.33 1.47 -0.98
N ASN A 145 9.06 0.59 -0.29
CA ASN A 145 9.86 -0.46 -0.91
C ASN A 145 9.03 -1.52 -1.65
N ASN A 146 7.74 -1.64 -1.34
CA ASN A 146 6.77 -2.47 -2.06
C ASN A 146 5.96 -1.71 -3.12
N GLY A 147 6.29 -0.44 -3.39
CA GLY A 147 5.62 0.37 -4.42
C GLY A 147 4.23 0.87 -4.02
N LEU A 148 3.86 0.79 -2.74
CA LEU A 148 2.62 1.35 -2.19
C LEU A 148 2.87 2.81 -1.79
N PHE A 149 3.20 3.65 -2.77
CA PHE A 149 3.70 5.01 -2.52
C PHE A 149 2.66 5.94 -1.91
N PHE A 150 1.38 5.77 -2.25
CA PHE A 150 0.30 6.54 -1.63
C PHE A 150 0.09 6.14 -0.17
N GLU A 151 0.09 4.84 0.12
CA GLU A 151 0.03 4.34 1.49
C GLU A 151 1.25 4.73 2.31
N CYS A 152 2.44 4.76 1.70
CA CYS A 152 3.64 5.30 2.34
C CYS A 152 3.45 6.77 2.72
N HIS A 153 2.88 7.59 1.82
CA HIS A 153 2.53 8.97 2.14
C HIS A 153 1.64 9.03 3.39
N ASP A 154 0.55 8.27 3.41
CA ASP A 154 -0.39 8.25 4.53
C ASP A 154 0.27 7.74 5.83
N ALA A 155 1.20 6.80 5.76
CA ALA A 155 1.97 6.31 6.92
C ALA A 155 2.86 7.37 7.57
N LEU A 156 3.49 8.20 6.74
CA LEU A 156 4.44 9.22 7.19
C LEU A 156 3.76 10.53 7.62
N GLU A 157 2.52 10.78 7.17
CA GLU A 157 1.79 12.02 7.45
C GLU A 157 1.66 12.30 8.97
N PRO A 158 1.24 11.35 9.84
CA PRO A 158 1.17 11.59 11.29
C PRO A 158 2.51 11.95 11.94
N LEU A 159 3.59 11.32 11.47
CA LEU A 159 4.95 11.63 11.92
C LEU A 159 5.34 13.05 11.52
N TRP A 160 5.06 13.44 10.26
CA TRP A 160 5.32 14.77 9.74
C TRP A 160 4.51 15.86 10.47
N LEU A 161 3.23 15.60 10.75
CA LEU A 161 2.37 16.54 11.49
C LEU A 161 2.95 16.85 12.87
N SER A 162 3.46 15.82 13.55
CA SER A 162 4.03 15.91 14.91
C SER A 162 5.46 16.48 14.94
N ALA A 163 6.21 16.32 13.86
CA ALA A 163 7.61 16.74 13.76
C ALA A 163 7.78 18.27 13.70
N LYS A 164 8.99 18.71 14.09
CA LYS A 164 9.44 20.11 14.06
C LYS A 164 10.84 20.22 13.47
N GLY A 165 11.25 21.43 13.09
CA GLY A 165 12.61 21.71 12.64
C GLY A 165 13.04 20.87 11.43
N GLU A 166 14.27 20.36 11.48
CA GLU A 166 14.87 19.56 10.41
C GLU A 166 14.12 18.24 10.17
N GLU A 167 13.65 17.58 11.22
CA GLU A 167 12.89 16.33 11.10
C GLU A 167 11.60 16.53 10.29
N LYS A 168 10.90 17.65 10.49
CA LYS A 168 9.69 17.98 9.70
C LYS A 168 10.02 18.16 8.22
N LEU A 169 11.15 18.80 7.91
CA LEU A 169 11.59 19.01 6.53
C LEU A 169 12.01 17.68 5.87
N ASN A 170 12.72 16.83 6.61
CA ASN A 170 13.13 15.50 6.16
C ASN A 170 11.91 14.63 5.86
N LEU A 171 10.95 14.52 6.79
CA LEU A 171 9.71 13.77 6.57
C LEU A 171 8.89 14.34 5.40
N GLN A 172 8.81 15.67 5.27
CA GLN A 172 8.12 16.27 4.13
C GLN A 172 8.78 15.91 2.79
N SER A 173 10.11 15.86 2.73
CA SER A 173 10.82 15.45 1.52
C SER A 173 10.55 13.99 1.14
N LEU A 174 10.47 13.08 2.13
CA LEU A 174 10.13 11.67 1.92
C LEU A 174 8.69 11.50 1.41
N ILE A 175 7.75 12.24 2.00
CA ILE A 175 6.34 12.27 1.58
C ILE A 175 6.22 12.76 0.13
N LEU A 176 6.93 13.82 -0.25
CA LEU A 176 6.93 14.35 -1.61
C LEU A 176 7.61 13.39 -2.61
N LEU A 177 8.70 12.70 -2.22
CA LEU A 177 9.31 11.66 -3.02
C LEU A 177 8.32 10.53 -3.33
N ALA A 178 7.64 10.02 -2.30
CA ALA A 178 6.60 9.00 -2.43
C ALA A 178 5.46 9.49 -3.34
N ALA A 179 4.96 10.71 -3.12
CA ALA A 179 3.91 11.31 -3.97
C ALA A 179 4.32 11.38 -5.45
N GLY A 180 5.57 11.71 -5.76
CA GLY A 180 6.03 11.75 -7.15
C GLY A 180 6.07 10.36 -7.80
N PHE A 181 6.52 9.32 -7.07
CA PHE A 181 6.43 7.94 -7.58
C PHE A 181 4.97 7.45 -7.73
N HIS A 182 4.08 7.91 -6.86
CA HIS A 182 2.64 7.67 -7.03
C HIS A 182 2.09 8.33 -8.31
N HIS A 183 2.49 9.56 -8.63
CA HIS A 183 2.14 10.21 -9.89
C HIS A 183 2.68 9.44 -11.09
N ILE A 184 3.91 8.93 -11.01
CA ILE A 184 4.47 8.05 -12.03
C ILE A 184 3.59 6.82 -12.25
N GLN A 185 3.14 6.14 -11.18
CA GLN A 185 2.21 4.99 -11.29
C GLN A 185 0.89 5.31 -12.00
N HIS A 186 0.49 6.59 -12.04
CA HIS A 186 -0.73 7.09 -12.67
C HIS A 186 -0.49 7.78 -14.02
N GLN A 187 0.73 7.66 -14.55
CA GLN A 187 1.13 8.29 -15.81
C GLN A 187 1.01 9.83 -15.78
N ASN A 188 1.22 10.44 -14.61
CA ASN A 188 1.15 11.88 -14.43
C ASN A 188 2.56 12.47 -14.31
N ALA A 189 3.21 12.69 -15.46
CA ALA A 189 4.59 13.19 -15.53
C ALA A 189 4.72 14.60 -14.91
N ALA A 190 3.79 15.51 -15.24
CA ALA A 190 3.80 16.88 -14.74
C ALA A 190 3.64 16.95 -13.21
N GLY A 191 2.72 16.16 -12.66
CA GLY A 191 2.52 16.05 -11.21
C GLY A 191 3.74 15.48 -10.50
N ALA A 192 4.37 14.44 -11.06
CA ALA A 192 5.59 13.86 -10.52
C ALA A 192 6.74 14.89 -10.49
N GLN A 193 6.99 15.58 -11.61
CA GLN A 193 8.06 16.58 -11.70
C GLN A 193 7.85 17.74 -10.72
N ALA A 194 6.60 18.21 -10.55
CA ALA A 194 6.29 19.29 -9.63
C ALA A 194 6.64 18.94 -8.18
N VAL A 195 6.16 17.80 -7.67
CA VAL A 195 6.41 17.40 -6.28
C VAL A 195 7.85 16.97 -6.03
N TRP A 196 8.51 16.36 -7.03
CA TRP A 196 9.93 16.01 -6.93
C TRP A 196 10.85 17.21 -6.90
N LYS A 197 10.55 18.27 -7.66
CA LYS A 197 11.29 19.54 -7.57
C LYS A 197 11.26 20.08 -6.14
N ASP A 198 10.09 20.04 -5.50
CA ASP A 198 9.93 20.49 -4.12
C ASP A 198 10.63 19.58 -3.10
N ALA A 199 10.63 18.26 -3.33
CA ALA A 199 11.36 17.30 -2.52
C ALA A 199 12.87 17.55 -2.58
N LEU A 200 13.44 17.63 -3.79
CA LEU A 200 14.87 17.83 -4.02
C LEU A 200 15.37 19.16 -3.46
N GLY A 201 14.57 20.23 -3.57
CA GLY A 201 14.90 21.52 -2.97
C GLY A 201 15.03 21.48 -1.45
N ARG A 202 14.30 20.58 -0.78
CA ARG A 202 14.38 20.37 0.68
C ARG A 202 15.55 19.49 1.08
N LEU A 203 15.84 18.45 0.29
CA LEU A 203 16.96 17.53 0.52
C LEU A 203 18.33 18.21 0.40
N LYS A 204 18.45 19.28 -0.40
CA LYS A 204 19.71 20.03 -0.59
C LYS A 204 20.90 19.13 -0.95
N GLY A 205 20.65 18.09 -1.75
CA GLY A 205 21.66 17.13 -2.20
C GLY A 205 21.99 16.03 -1.17
N GLN A 206 21.31 15.96 -0.04
CA GLN A 206 21.44 14.86 0.91
C GLN A 206 20.72 13.62 0.38
N ASP A 207 21.41 12.47 0.43
CA ASP A 207 20.86 11.15 0.15
C ASP A 207 20.78 10.25 1.41
N ARG A 208 21.09 10.83 2.56
CA ARG A 208 20.99 10.24 3.89
C ARG A 208 20.34 11.22 4.84
N LEU A 209 19.24 10.81 5.46
CA LEU A 209 18.47 11.64 6.38
C LEU A 209 18.60 11.09 7.81
N THR A 210 19.00 11.95 8.75
CA THR A 210 18.94 11.64 10.18
C THR A 210 17.58 12.04 10.72
N LEU A 211 16.85 11.07 11.26
CA LEU A 211 15.53 11.23 11.87
C LEU A 211 15.57 10.70 13.31
N SER A 212 14.61 11.08 14.15
CA SER A 212 14.56 10.57 15.54
C SER A 212 14.40 9.05 15.60
N THR A 213 13.84 8.46 14.55
CA THR A 213 13.57 7.03 14.37
C THR A 213 14.70 6.26 13.69
N GLY A 214 15.81 6.91 13.29
CA GLY A 214 16.97 6.27 12.68
C GLY A 214 17.54 7.04 11.49
N ASN A 215 18.58 6.48 10.86
CA ASN A 215 19.16 7.05 9.64
C ASN A 215 18.58 6.35 8.41
N LEU A 216 18.08 7.13 7.45
CA LEU A 216 17.49 6.62 6.23
C LEU A 216 18.36 6.97 5.02
N GLU A 217 18.84 5.97 4.30
CA GLU A 217 19.50 6.14 3.01
C GLU A 217 18.46 6.07 1.88
N ILE A 218 18.45 7.10 1.02
CA ILE A 218 17.48 7.28 -0.06
C ILE A 218 18.14 7.33 -1.45
N HIS A 219 19.45 7.09 -1.53
CA HIS A 219 20.25 7.17 -2.77
C HIS A 219 19.63 6.37 -3.94
N GLU A 220 19.15 5.15 -3.68
CA GLU A 220 18.50 4.33 -4.72
C GLU A 220 17.21 4.97 -5.26
N SER A 221 16.44 5.63 -4.39
CA SER A 221 15.23 6.36 -4.81
C SER A 221 15.57 7.61 -5.63
N LEU A 222 16.62 8.35 -5.27
CA LEU A 222 17.07 9.52 -6.05
C LEU A 222 17.60 9.08 -7.43
N LYS A 223 18.36 7.99 -7.48
CA LYS A 223 18.83 7.41 -8.75
C LYS A 223 17.67 6.97 -9.65
N ALA A 224 16.65 6.31 -9.08
CA ALA A 224 15.46 5.93 -9.82
C ALA A 224 14.68 7.16 -10.35
N LEU A 225 14.56 8.20 -9.53
CA LEU A 225 13.97 9.48 -9.91
C LEU A 225 14.71 10.10 -11.10
N ASP A 226 16.04 10.18 -11.04
CA ASP A 226 16.86 10.78 -12.10
C ASP A 226 16.68 10.03 -13.43
N TYR A 227 16.73 8.69 -13.40
CA TYR A 227 16.50 7.89 -14.60
C TYR A 227 15.09 8.06 -15.15
N ILE A 228 14.07 8.11 -14.30
CA ILE A 228 12.70 8.34 -14.75
C ILE A 228 12.59 9.73 -15.37
N ALA A 229 13.13 10.77 -14.73
CA ALA A 229 13.07 12.14 -15.21
C ALA A 229 13.68 12.32 -16.61
N LEU A 230 14.73 11.55 -16.96
CA LEU A 230 15.32 11.53 -18.29
C LEU A 230 14.39 10.97 -19.38
N GLU A 231 13.44 10.11 -19.00
CA GLU A 231 12.47 9.50 -19.93
C GLU A 231 11.14 10.26 -20.01
N LEU A 232 10.91 11.22 -19.11
CA LEU A 232 9.68 12.00 -19.09
C LEU A 232 9.70 13.10 -20.15
N ASP A 233 8.66 13.12 -20.97
CA ASP A 233 8.38 14.23 -21.88
C ASP A 233 7.58 15.32 -21.14
N PRO A 234 7.97 16.61 -21.22
CA PRO A 234 7.23 17.72 -20.62
C PRO A 234 5.80 17.93 -21.17
N GLY A 235 5.51 17.43 -22.37
CA GLY A 235 4.26 17.62 -23.13
C GLY A 235 3.28 16.43 -23.07
N ASP A 236 3.38 15.58 -22.05
CA ASP A 236 2.47 14.44 -21.78
C ASP A 236 2.55 13.26 -22.79
N ALA A 237 3.57 13.27 -23.66
CA ALA A 237 3.81 12.22 -24.66
C ALA A 237 4.87 11.18 -24.23
N SER A 238 5.06 10.99 -22.91
CA SER A 238 6.12 10.12 -22.37
C SER A 238 6.00 8.67 -22.85
N ASP A 239 7.13 8.06 -23.23
CA ASP A 239 7.20 6.62 -23.50
C ASP A 239 7.26 5.85 -22.18
N TRP A 240 6.08 5.58 -21.61
CA TRP A 240 5.94 4.85 -20.35
C TRP A 240 6.59 3.46 -20.39
N GLY A 241 6.76 2.85 -21.57
CA GLY A 241 7.47 1.57 -21.71
C GLY A 241 8.93 1.64 -21.29
N LYS A 242 9.58 2.80 -21.43
CA LYS A 242 10.94 3.05 -20.92
C LYS A 242 10.95 3.36 -19.45
N VAL A 243 9.99 4.16 -18.96
CA VAL A 243 9.81 4.44 -17.53
C VAL A 243 9.65 3.12 -16.75
N TRP A 244 8.91 2.15 -17.29
CA TRP A 244 8.66 0.87 -16.62
C TRP A 244 9.87 -0.07 -16.51
N LYS A 245 10.94 0.23 -17.25
CA LYS A 245 12.21 -0.51 -17.20
C LYS A 245 13.20 0.11 -16.22
N GLN A 246 12.89 1.28 -15.65
CA GLN A 246 13.80 1.96 -14.74
C GLN A 246 13.95 1.22 -13.40
N PRO A 247 15.05 1.43 -12.68
CA PRO A 247 15.29 0.80 -11.38
C PRO A 247 14.14 1.02 -10.39
N ARG A 248 14.01 0.11 -9.44
CA ARG A 248 13.05 0.23 -8.34
C ARG A 248 13.64 1.21 -7.31
N PRO A 249 12.88 2.21 -6.84
CA PRO A 249 13.34 3.08 -5.79
C PRO A 249 13.33 2.28 -4.48
N ARG A 250 14.33 2.53 -3.62
CA ARG A 250 14.43 1.90 -2.31
C ARG A 250 14.90 2.89 -1.27
N TRP A 251 14.41 2.66 -0.06
CA TRP A 251 14.88 3.29 1.16
C TRP A 251 15.45 2.22 2.10
N ASN A 252 16.64 2.50 2.62
CA ASN A 252 17.37 1.58 3.50
C ASN A 252 17.53 2.24 4.88
N LEU A 253 16.96 1.62 5.90
CA LEU A 253 17.10 2.05 7.30
C LEU A 253 18.39 1.46 7.87
N THR A 254 19.29 2.31 8.36
CA THR A 254 20.62 1.94 8.91
C THR A 254 20.76 2.32 10.37
#